data_AF-A0A661GAC4-F1
#
_entry.id   AF-A0A661GAC4-F1
#
_cell.length_a   1.000
_cell.length_b   1.000
_cell.length_c   1.000
_cell.angle_alpha   90.00
_cell.angle_beta   90.00
_cell.angle_gamma   90.00
#
_symmetry.space_group_name_H-M   'P 1'
#
loop_
_entity.id
_entity.type
_entity.pdbx_description
1 polymer ?
#
loop_
_entity_poly.entity_id
_entity_poly.type
_entity_poly.pdbx_seq_one_letter_code
_entity_poly.pdbx_strand_id
1 'polypeptide(L)'
;MSTTCELSFQQKSLFQQGYQHYSAGELKQLDWGLRFTPAVCSAITAYGLYTQQPYVLFFVGFLGMWAFFFPAGHPMDLFYNHVVRHAFGAIKLPKNPFQRRLACFAAGIMNTTSAVLFLTGFSVIAIVVGVALLVLQTIVITTHFCTLSWMYEGLMRVLGLWKVPVDLGKARTMVEDGAMVVDVRSQVEFAEESLECTINLPLENLDGNTEQFEGKTALVFCNSGTRSHIATEKLKQHGIENVYDLGAFSRARELMDSAV
;
A
#
# COMPACT_ATOMS: atom_id res chain seq x y z
N MET A 1 14.21 -25.60 11.44
CA MET A 1 14.76 -24.49 10.62
C MET A 1 13.87 -23.29 10.86
N SER A 2 14.43 -22.19 11.38
CA SER A 2 13.68 -21.04 11.89
C SER A 2 12.95 -20.28 10.77
N THR A 3 11.64 -20.45 10.67
CA THR A 3 10.73 -19.68 9.81
C THR A 3 10.13 -18.54 10.62
N THR A 4 10.90 -17.47 10.81
CA THR A 4 10.34 -16.22 11.30
C THR A 4 9.47 -15.59 10.20
N CYS A 5 8.19 -15.42 10.49
CA CYS A 5 7.22 -14.70 9.67
C CYS A 5 7.45 -13.17 9.75
N GLU A 6 8.71 -12.73 9.63
CA GLU A 6 9.08 -11.33 9.73
C GLU A 6 9.26 -10.72 8.33
N LEU A 7 8.57 -9.61 8.07
CA LEU A 7 8.72 -8.87 6.82
C LEU A 7 10.16 -8.32 6.68
N SER A 8 10.76 -8.48 5.50
CA SER A 8 12.01 -7.84 5.14
C SER A 8 11.89 -6.32 5.17
N PHE A 9 13.01 -5.60 5.17
CA PHE A 9 13.02 -4.14 5.11
C PHE A 9 12.25 -3.60 3.89
N GLN A 10 12.43 -4.20 2.71
CA GLN A 10 11.71 -3.80 1.50
C GLN A 10 10.20 -4.06 1.65
N GLN A 11 9.82 -5.20 2.23
CA GLN A 11 8.41 -5.54 2.44
C GLN A 11 7.74 -4.60 3.44
N LYS A 12 8.42 -4.26 4.55
CA LYS A 12 7.97 -3.24 5.52
C LYS A 12 7.79 -1.87 4.84
N SER A 13 8.69 -1.51 3.92
CA SER A 13 8.61 -0.24 3.19
C SER A 13 7.48 -0.22 2.16
N LEU A 14 7.22 -1.32 1.45
CA LEU A 14 6.06 -1.48 0.58
C LEU A 14 4.74 -1.43 1.36
N PHE A 15 4.70 -2.04 2.55
CA PHE A 15 3.58 -1.95 3.46
C PHE A 15 3.28 -0.49 3.81
N GLN A 16 4.30 0.29 4.17
CA GLN A 16 4.20 1.73 4.46
C GLN A 16 3.74 2.56 3.25
N GLN A 17 4.09 2.16 2.03
CA GLN A 17 3.57 2.78 0.80
C GLN A 17 2.10 2.46 0.52
N GLY A 18 1.42 1.69 1.39
CA GLY A 18 -0.01 1.39 1.29
C GLY A 18 -0.32 0.04 0.63
N TYR A 19 0.68 -0.82 0.43
CA TYR A 19 0.49 -2.22 0.00
C TYR A 19 0.23 -3.15 1.18
N GLN A 20 -0.58 -2.69 2.14
CA GLN A 20 -0.78 -3.35 3.44
C GLN A 20 -1.51 -4.69 3.33
N HIS A 21 -2.03 -4.98 2.15
CA HIS A 21 -2.82 -6.16 1.83
C HIS A 21 -2.18 -7.12 0.87
N TYR A 22 -0.89 -7.23 0.94
CA TYR A 22 -0.19 -8.29 0.27
C TYR A 22 0.58 -9.06 1.32
N SER A 23 0.52 -10.39 1.23
CA SER A 23 1.37 -11.28 2.01
C SER A 23 2.85 -11.01 1.70
N ALA A 24 3.75 -11.49 2.56
CA ALA A 24 5.18 -11.37 2.31
C ALA A 24 5.58 -11.95 0.94
N GLY A 25 4.98 -13.08 0.55
CA GLY A 25 5.21 -13.70 -0.76
C GLY A 25 4.75 -12.83 -1.92
N GLU A 26 3.56 -12.25 -1.86
CA GLU A 26 3.02 -11.36 -2.89
C GLU A 26 3.83 -10.05 -2.98
N LEU A 27 4.21 -9.46 -1.85
CA LEU A 27 5.08 -8.28 -1.82
C LEU A 27 6.43 -8.56 -2.50
N LYS A 28 6.98 -9.75 -2.29
CA LYS A 28 8.24 -10.18 -2.94
C LYS A 28 8.08 -10.29 -4.46
N GLN A 29 6.95 -10.78 -4.94
CA GLN A 29 6.67 -10.84 -6.38
C GLN A 29 6.47 -9.43 -6.98
N LEU A 30 5.89 -8.51 -6.22
CA LEU A 30 5.66 -7.12 -6.66
C LEU A 30 6.92 -6.25 -6.65
N ASP A 31 7.90 -6.59 -5.80
CA ASP A 31 9.12 -5.80 -5.55
C ASP A 31 9.76 -5.27 -6.84
N TRP A 32 10.05 -6.17 -7.78
CA TRP A 32 10.73 -5.79 -9.02
C TRP A 32 9.87 -4.89 -9.92
N GLY A 33 8.59 -5.24 -10.11
CA GLY A 33 7.69 -4.47 -10.97
C GLY A 33 7.46 -3.05 -10.44
N LEU A 34 7.36 -2.89 -9.12
CA LEU A 34 7.12 -1.59 -8.50
C LEU A 34 8.30 -0.61 -8.63
N ARG A 35 9.50 -1.10 -8.97
CA ARG A 35 10.68 -0.27 -9.27
C ARG A 35 10.69 0.28 -10.70
N PHE A 36 9.95 -0.34 -11.62
CA PHE A 36 9.97 0.02 -13.05
C PHE A 36 9.60 1.48 -13.28
N THR A 37 8.40 1.88 -12.84
CA THR A 37 7.88 3.24 -13.03
C THR A 37 8.78 4.33 -12.46
N PRO A 38 9.21 4.29 -11.18
CA PRO A 38 10.11 5.30 -10.65
C PRO A 38 11.47 5.28 -11.35
N ALA A 39 11.98 4.13 -11.80
CA ALA A 39 13.24 4.06 -12.56
C ALA A 39 13.13 4.77 -13.93
N VAL A 40 12.06 4.51 -14.69
CA VAL A 40 11.83 5.17 -15.99
C VAL A 40 11.64 6.68 -15.82
N CYS A 41 10.80 7.11 -14.87
CA CYS A 41 10.59 8.53 -14.62
C CYS A 41 11.89 9.23 -14.13
N SER A 42 12.71 8.53 -13.34
CA SER A 42 14.01 9.07 -12.89
C SER A 42 15.01 9.18 -14.03
N ALA A 43 15.04 8.23 -14.96
CA ALA A 43 15.89 8.31 -16.15
C ALA A 43 15.49 9.51 -17.03
N ILE A 44 14.18 9.73 -17.24
CA ILE A 44 13.67 10.89 -17.98
C ILE A 44 14.02 12.20 -17.25
N THR A 45 13.87 12.22 -15.92
CA THR A 45 14.23 13.37 -15.08
C THR A 45 15.72 13.69 -15.18
N ALA A 46 16.58 12.67 -15.07
CA ALA A 46 18.02 12.82 -15.20
C ALA A 46 18.43 13.35 -16.59
N TYR A 47 17.79 12.85 -17.65
CA TYR A 47 17.99 13.36 -19.01
C TYR A 47 17.57 14.84 -19.13
N GLY A 48 16.38 15.20 -18.60
CA GLY A 48 15.90 16.58 -18.61
C GLY A 48 16.79 17.54 -17.83
N LEU A 49 17.34 17.12 -16.69
CA LEU A 49 18.30 17.88 -15.90
C LEU A 49 19.64 18.04 -16.62
N TYR A 50 20.18 16.94 -17.17
CA TYR A 50 21.46 16.93 -17.87
C TYR A 50 21.44 17.83 -19.11
N THR A 51 20.36 17.76 -19.89
CA THR A 51 20.18 18.58 -21.10
C THR A 51 19.61 19.97 -20.81
N GLN A 52 19.26 20.27 -19.55
CA GLN A 52 18.60 21.50 -19.12
C GLN A 52 17.33 21.82 -19.94
N GLN A 53 16.57 20.79 -20.31
CA GLN A 53 15.36 20.92 -21.14
C GLN A 53 14.10 20.99 -20.26
N PRO A 54 13.47 22.17 -20.10
CA PRO A 54 12.33 22.34 -19.19
C PRO A 54 11.11 21.51 -19.61
N TYR A 55 10.90 21.33 -20.93
CA TYR A 55 9.76 20.58 -21.45
C TYR A 55 9.80 19.09 -21.11
N VAL A 56 11.00 18.50 -21.02
CA VAL A 56 11.17 17.12 -20.55
C VAL A 56 10.76 17.00 -19.08
N LEU A 57 11.16 17.98 -18.26
CA LEU A 57 10.82 18.04 -16.83
C LEU A 57 9.33 18.30 -16.59
N PHE A 58 8.68 19.16 -17.38
CA PHE A 58 7.23 19.31 -17.35
C PHE A 58 6.51 18.02 -17.74
N PHE A 59 6.98 17.31 -18.75
CA PHE A 59 6.39 16.05 -19.18
C PHE A 59 6.42 15.00 -18.05
N VAL A 60 7.58 14.75 -17.45
CA VAL A 60 7.66 13.81 -16.32
C VAL A 60 6.94 14.34 -15.07
N GLY A 61 6.92 15.66 -14.87
CA GLY A 61 6.14 16.34 -13.84
C GLY A 61 4.64 16.01 -13.96
N PHE A 62 4.10 16.13 -15.17
CA PHE A 62 2.72 15.77 -15.50
C PHE A 62 2.44 14.29 -15.22
N LEU A 63 3.32 13.38 -15.63
CA LEU A 63 3.15 11.95 -15.33
C LEU A 63 3.05 11.68 -13.82
N GLY A 64 3.92 12.31 -13.02
CA GLY A 64 3.89 12.20 -11.57
C GLY A 64 2.57 12.71 -10.97
N MET A 65 2.08 13.86 -11.42
CA MET A 65 0.81 14.42 -10.96
C MET A 65 -0.41 13.60 -11.42
N TRP A 66 -0.36 13.05 -12.63
CA TRP A 66 -1.41 12.20 -13.20
C TRP A 66 -1.69 10.96 -12.33
N ALA A 67 -0.64 10.37 -11.74
CA ALA A 67 -0.75 9.21 -10.86
C ALA A 67 -1.73 9.42 -9.69
N PHE A 68 -1.87 10.67 -9.21
CA PHE A 68 -2.73 11.00 -8.09
C PHE A 68 -4.21 10.83 -8.42
N PHE A 69 -4.62 11.35 -9.58
CA PHE A 69 -6.01 11.36 -10.06
C PHE A 69 -6.43 10.04 -10.70
N PHE A 70 -5.49 9.28 -11.27
CA PHE A 70 -5.76 8.03 -11.99
C PHE A 70 -4.98 6.85 -11.41
N PRO A 71 -5.47 6.23 -10.32
CA PRO A 71 -4.66 5.29 -9.55
C PRO A 71 -4.32 3.99 -10.29
N ALA A 72 -5.13 3.59 -11.28
CA ALA A 72 -4.89 2.44 -12.14
C ALA A 72 -4.45 2.85 -13.56
N GLY A 73 -4.33 4.16 -13.81
CA GLY A 73 -4.14 4.74 -15.14
C GLY A 73 -2.79 5.43 -15.32
N HIS A 74 -1.80 5.17 -14.46
CA HIS A 74 -0.49 5.77 -14.62
C HIS A 74 0.17 5.24 -15.91
N PRO A 75 0.60 6.11 -16.86
CA PRO A 75 1.05 5.67 -18.17
C PRO A 75 2.21 4.66 -18.14
N MET A 76 3.17 4.82 -17.22
CA MET A 76 4.29 3.87 -17.09
C MET A 76 3.85 2.53 -16.51
N ASP A 77 2.85 2.51 -15.61
CA ASP A 77 2.31 1.26 -15.07
C ASP A 77 1.49 0.52 -16.14
N LEU A 78 0.77 1.27 -16.99
CA LEU A 78 0.07 0.70 -18.15
C LEU A 78 1.06 0.11 -19.15
N PHE A 79 2.13 0.83 -19.47
CA PHE A 79 3.19 0.32 -20.35
C PHE A 79 3.84 -0.94 -19.76
N TYR A 80 4.13 -0.95 -18.46
CA TYR A 80 4.62 -2.14 -17.78
C TYR A 80 3.66 -3.32 -17.92
N ASN A 81 2.37 -3.09 -17.63
CA ASN A 81 1.35 -4.11 -17.63
C ASN A 81 1.00 -4.65 -19.03
N HIS A 82 1.15 -3.86 -20.09
CA HIS A 82 0.81 -4.32 -21.44
C HIS A 82 2.03 -4.82 -22.23
N VAL A 83 3.24 -4.42 -21.86
CA VAL A 83 4.46 -4.71 -22.63
C VAL A 83 5.50 -5.40 -21.74
N VAL A 84 6.04 -4.68 -20.75
CA VAL A 84 7.24 -5.11 -20.02
C VAL A 84 7.03 -6.42 -19.30
N ARG A 85 5.91 -6.59 -18.57
CA ARG A 85 5.69 -7.80 -17.77
C ARG A 85 5.65 -9.08 -18.64
N HIS A 86 5.18 -8.98 -19.88
CA HIS A 86 5.08 -10.13 -20.78
C HIS A 86 6.45 -10.57 -21.32
N ALA A 87 7.38 -9.63 -21.47
CA ALA A 87 8.75 -9.94 -21.87
C ALA A 87 9.56 -10.65 -20.78
N PHE A 88 9.20 -10.45 -19.50
CA PHE A 88 9.95 -10.97 -18.34
C PHE A 88 9.16 -11.98 -17.48
N GLY A 89 7.97 -12.41 -17.91
CA GLY A 89 7.11 -13.31 -17.12
C GLY A 89 6.71 -12.75 -15.75
N ALA A 90 6.65 -11.42 -15.60
CA ALA A 90 6.39 -10.76 -14.33
C ALA A 90 4.90 -10.60 -14.04
N ILE A 91 4.55 -10.38 -12.77
CA ILE A 91 3.17 -10.23 -12.34
C ILE A 91 2.58 -8.87 -12.71
N LYS A 92 1.24 -8.79 -12.79
CA LYS A 92 0.53 -7.54 -13.06
C LYS A 92 0.71 -6.57 -11.88
N LEU A 93 1.03 -5.31 -12.17
CA LEU A 93 1.01 -4.27 -11.15
C LEU A 93 -0.44 -3.93 -10.76
N PRO A 94 -0.73 -3.85 -9.45
CA PRO A 94 -2.03 -3.42 -8.95
C PRO A 94 -2.20 -1.90 -9.03
N LYS A 95 -3.41 -1.43 -8.72
CA LYS A 95 -3.73 -0.02 -8.55
C LYS A 95 -2.83 0.63 -7.49
N ASN A 96 -2.38 1.86 -7.75
CA ASN A 96 -1.54 2.61 -6.82
C ASN A 96 -2.31 3.01 -5.55
N PRO A 97 -1.83 2.63 -4.36
CA PRO A 97 -2.41 3.07 -3.10
C PRO A 97 -2.20 4.57 -2.87
N PHE A 98 -2.91 5.14 -1.92
CA PHE A 98 -2.90 6.59 -1.65
C PHE A 98 -1.50 7.13 -1.35
N GLN A 99 -0.73 6.45 -0.49
CA GLN A 99 0.59 6.90 -0.05
C GLN A 99 1.59 6.92 -1.22
N ARG A 100 1.59 5.89 -2.09
CA ARG A 100 2.39 5.89 -3.32
C ARG A 100 1.99 7.01 -4.29
N ARG A 101 0.68 7.26 -4.45
CA ARG A 101 0.18 8.36 -5.28
C ARG A 101 0.63 9.73 -4.79
N LEU A 102 0.62 9.94 -3.48
CA LEU A 102 1.11 11.16 -2.85
C LEU A 102 2.61 11.37 -3.15
N ALA A 103 3.41 10.30 -3.12
CA ALA A 103 4.82 10.35 -3.49
C ALA A 103 5.03 10.73 -4.96
N CYS A 104 4.28 10.12 -5.88
CA CYS A 104 4.34 10.49 -7.31
C CYS A 104 3.93 11.95 -7.54
N PHE A 105 2.89 12.42 -6.85
CA PHE A 105 2.43 13.80 -6.93
C PHE A 105 3.51 14.80 -6.48
N ALA A 106 4.15 14.54 -5.33
CA ALA A 106 5.24 15.36 -4.82
C ALA A 106 6.45 15.39 -5.77
N ALA A 107 6.83 14.22 -6.31
CA ALA A 107 7.86 14.13 -7.35
C ALA A 107 7.49 14.93 -8.61
N GLY A 108 6.20 14.91 -8.99
CA GLY A 108 5.66 15.69 -10.10
C GLY A 108 5.79 17.21 -9.88
N ILE A 109 5.49 17.68 -8.66
CA ILE A 109 5.70 19.07 -8.26
C ILE A 109 7.19 19.44 -8.34
N MET A 110 8.08 18.63 -7.77
CA MET A 110 9.52 18.93 -7.77
C MET A 110 10.07 19.05 -9.21
N ASN A 111 9.68 18.14 -10.12
CA ASN A 111 10.04 18.22 -11.53
C ASN A 111 9.52 19.49 -12.22
N THR A 112 8.26 19.84 -11.95
CA THR A 112 7.63 21.08 -12.47
C THR A 112 8.34 22.33 -11.95
N THR A 113 8.71 22.34 -10.67
CA THR A 113 9.49 23.42 -10.06
C THR A 113 10.86 23.55 -10.72
N SER A 114 11.60 22.46 -10.92
CA SER A 114 12.88 22.49 -11.66
C SER A 114 12.70 23.02 -13.09
N ALA A 115 11.63 22.64 -13.79
CA ALA A 115 11.33 23.16 -15.12
C ALA A 115 11.11 24.68 -15.14
N VAL A 116 10.30 25.21 -14.21
CA VAL A 116 10.05 26.65 -14.07
C VAL A 116 11.33 27.40 -13.72
N LEU A 117 12.18 26.84 -12.85
CA LEU A 117 13.46 27.44 -12.47
C LEU A 117 14.43 27.55 -13.66
N PHE A 118 14.46 26.55 -14.56
CA PHE A 118 15.23 26.67 -15.80
C PHE A 118 14.67 27.77 -16.73
N LEU A 119 13.34 27.87 -16.87
CA LEU A 119 12.72 28.92 -17.69
C LEU A 119 12.97 30.34 -17.16
N THR A 120 13.16 30.48 -15.85
CA THR A 120 13.38 31.77 -15.18
C THR A 120 14.88 32.10 -14.99
N GLY A 121 15.78 31.25 -15.50
CA GLY A 121 17.23 31.46 -15.46
C GLY A 121 17.92 31.03 -14.16
N PHE A 122 17.20 30.45 -13.20
CA PHE A 122 17.75 29.95 -11.94
C PHE A 122 18.28 28.51 -12.06
N SER A 123 19.15 28.26 -13.05
CA SER A 123 19.62 26.92 -13.42
C SER A 123 20.29 26.16 -12.27
N VAL A 124 21.05 26.85 -11.42
CA VAL A 124 21.70 26.22 -10.25
C VAL A 124 20.65 25.66 -9.28
N ILE A 125 19.62 26.44 -8.96
CA ILE A 125 18.54 26.01 -8.05
C ILE A 125 17.74 24.87 -8.69
N ALA A 126 17.47 24.97 -10.01
CA ALA A 126 16.79 23.92 -10.76
C ALA A 126 17.51 22.57 -10.65
N ILE A 127 18.83 22.59 -10.80
CA ILE A 127 19.70 21.41 -10.66
C ILE A 127 19.68 20.88 -9.22
N VAL A 128 19.79 21.74 -8.21
CA VAL A 128 19.73 21.32 -6.80
C VAL A 128 18.42 20.59 -6.49
N VAL A 129 17.28 21.15 -6.89
CA VAL A 129 15.96 20.54 -6.69
C VAL A 129 15.86 19.19 -7.42
N GLY A 130 16.32 19.14 -8.66
CA GLY A 130 16.26 17.93 -9.48
C GLY A 130 17.18 16.82 -8.99
N VAL A 131 18.40 17.16 -8.54
CA VAL A 131 19.33 16.20 -7.94
C VAL A 131 18.78 15.67 -6.62
N ALA A 132 18.20 16.54 -5.77
CA ALA A 132 17.54 16.10 -4.55
C ALA A 132 16.41 15.08 -4.85
N LEU A 133 15.60 15.35 -5.88
CA LEU A 133 14.58 14.41 -6.35
C LEU A 133 15.19 13.07 -6.82
N LEU A 134 16.26 13.10 -7.62
CA LEU A 134 16.92 11.87 -8.10
C LEU A 134 17.52 11.04 -6.96
N VAL A 135 18.04 11.68 -5.91
CA VAL A 135 18.52 10.99 -4.71
C VAL A 135 17.37 10.27 -4.01
N LEU A 136 16.26 10.96 -3.76
CA LEU A 136 15.06 10.37 -3.15
C LEU A 136 14.53 9.20 -3.99
N GLN A 137 14.47 9.35 -5.31
CA GLN A 137 14.03 8.29 -6.19
C GLN A 137 14.98 7.10 -6.21
N THR A 138 16.30 7.33 -6.16
CA THR A 138 17.29 6.26 -6.07
C THR A 138 17.08 5.42 -4.81
N ILE A 139 16.79 6.05 -3.68
CA ILE A 139 16.45 5.35 -2.43
C ILE A 139 15.19 4.48 -2.63
N VAL A 140 14.13 5.02 -3.22
CA VAL A 140 12.89 4.26 -3.49
C VAL A 140 13.15 3.09 -4.44
N ILE A 141 13.87 3.31 -5.55
CA ILE A 141 14.17 2.29 -6.57
C ILE A 141 15.03 1.16 -5.98
N THR A 142 15.93 1.46 -5.05
CA THR A 142 16.86 0.48 -4.49
C THR A 142 16.29 -0.24 -3.27
N THR A 143 15.53 0.46 -2.43
CA THR A 143 15.15 -0.03 -1.09
C THR A 143 13.64 -0.11 -0.84
N HIS A 144 12.81 0.46 -1.70
CA HIS A 144 11.39 0.77 -1.46
C HIS A 144 11.12 1.73 -0.29
N PHE A 145 12.14 2.25 0.38
CA PHE A 145 11.91 3.26 1.40
C PHE A 145 11.50 4.58 0.72
N CYS A 146 10.30 5.07 1.06
CA CYS A 146 9.79 6.35 0.56
C CYS A 146 9.65 7.32 1.72
N THR A 147 10.52 8.33 1.75
CA THR A 147 10.54 9.36 2.80
C THR A 147 9.17 10.02 2.99
N LEU A 148 8.43 10.28 1.91
CA LEU A 148 7.12 10.91 2.02
C LEU A 148 6.06 9.96 2.64
N SER A 149 6.07 8.67 2.29
CA SER A 149 5.18 7.70 2.92
C SER A 149 5.51 7.54 4.41
N TRP A 150 6.79 7.61 4.78
CA TRP A 150 7.23 7.63 6.18
C TRP A 150 6.79 8.88 6.94
N MET A 151 6.95 10.06 6.34
CA MET A 151 6.45 11.31 6.91
C MET A 151 4.93 11.29 7.09
N TYR A 152 4.20 10.78 6.10
CA TYR A 152 2.74 10.62 6.16
C TYR A 152 2.33 9.69 7.31
N GLU A 153 2.95 8.52 7.43
CA GLU A 153 2.70 7.61 8.55
C GLU A 153 2.97 8.29 9.91
N GLY A 154 4.12 8.95 10.06
CA GLY A 154 4.47 9.66 11.29
C GLY A 154 3.44 10.73 11.66
N LEU A 155 3.02 11.54 10.69
CA LEU A 155 1.98 12.56 10.87
C LEU A 155 0.65 11.94 11.31
N MET A 156 0.20 10.88 10.62
CA MET A 156 -1.05 10.21 10.95
C MET A 156 -1.02 9.54 12.32
N ARG A 157 0.14 9.03 12.76
CA ARG A 157 0.34 8.51 14.12
C ARG A 157 0.22 9.62 15.16
N VAL A 158 0.84 10.78 14.92
CA VAL A 158 0.75 11.96 15.80
C VAL A 158 -0.69 12.46 15.91
N LEU A 159 -1.45 12.44 14.81
CA LEU A 159 -2.86 12.84 14.78
C LEU A 159 -3.82 11.76 15.35
N GLY A 160 -3.33 10.58 15.74
CA GLY A 160 -4.16 9.46 16.22
C GLY A 160 -5.03 8.82 15.12
N LEU A 161 -4.79 9.14 13.85
CA LEU A 161 -5.56 8.66 12.71
C LEU A 161 -4.96 7.41 12.04
N TRP A 162 -3.87 6.87 12.59
CA TRP A 162 -3.21 5.67 12.07
C TRP A 162 -3.82 4.39 12.65
N LYS A 163 -4.79 3.79 11.96
CA LYS A 163 -5.42 2.53 12.37
C LYS A 163 -4.60 1.32 11.89
N VAL A 164 -4.09 0.55 12.84
CA VAL A 164 -3.29 -0.67 12.67
C VAL A 164 -4.13 -1.88 13.09
N PRO A 165 -3.89 -3.09 12.56
CA PRO A 165 -4.51 -4.30 13.10
C PRO A 165 -4.32 -4.40 14.62
N VAL A 166 -5.32 -4.92 15.31
CA VAL A 166 -5.28 -5.11 16.76
C VAL A 166 -4.09 -6.01 17.14
N ASP A 167 -3.46 -5.68 18.27
CA ASP A 167 -2.40 -6.50 18.85
C ASP A 167 -2.90 -7.93 19.16
N LEU A 168 -2.06 -8.95 18.94
CA LEU A 168 -2.46 -10.35 19.09
C LEU A 168 -2.73 -10.74 20.55
N GLY A 169 -2.01 -10.14 21.52
CA GLY A 169 -2.28 -10.37 22.94
C GLY A 169 -3.66 -9.84 23.33
N LYS A 170 -3.99 -8.63 22.89
CA LYS A 170 -5.32 -8.06 23.08
C LYS A 170 -6.41 -8.83 22.33
N ALA A 171 -6.14 -9.25 21.09
CA ALA A 171 -7.06 -10.05 20.30
C ALA A 171 -7.38 -11.39 20.98
N ARG A 172 -6.38 -12.01 21.61
CA ARG A 172 -6.57 -13.26 22.38
C ARG A 172 -7.53 -13.06 23.53
N THR A 173 -7.34 -12.04 24.35
CA THR A 173 -8.27 -11.72 25.45
C THR A 173 -9.69 -11.50 24.91
N MET A 174 -9.83 -10.81 23.78
CA MET A 174 -11.14 -10.64 23.14
C MET A 174 -11.77 -11.97 22.73
N VAL A 175 -11.00 -12.90 22.15
CA VAL A 175 -11.49 -14.25 21.79
C VAL A 175 -11.89 -15.04 23.03
N GLU A 176 -11.08 -15.01 24.10
CA GLU A 176 -11.38 -15.64 25.39
C GLU A 176 -12.68 -15.07 26.01
N ASP A 177 -12.93 -13.76 25.84
CA ASP A 177 -14.15 -13.07 26.24
C ASP A 177 -15.35 -13.33 25.29
N GLY A 178 -15.19 -14.19 24.27
CA GLY A 178 -16.24 -14.60 23.35
C GLY A 178 -16.41 -13.71 22.12
N ALA A 179 -15.37 -12.98 21.71
CA ALA A 179 -15.41 -12.22 20.46
C ALA A 179 -15.59 -13.11 19.24
N MET A 180 -16.38 -12.62 18.29
CA MET A 180 -16.61 -13.26 17.01
C MET A 180 -15.39 -13.05 16.10
N VAL A 181 -14.84 -14.12 15.52
CA VAL A 181 -13.75 -14.03 14.54
C VAL A 181 -14.32 -14.22 13.14
N VAL A 182 -14.25 -13.18 12.30
CA VAL A 182 -14.93 -13.10 11.01
C VAL A 182 -13.93 -13.09 9.86
N ASP A 183 -14.04 -14.08 8.99
CA ASP A 183 -13.31 -14.17 7.73
C ASP A 183 -14.10 -13.49 6.61
N VAL A 184 -13.61 -12.35 6.13
CA VAL A 184 -14.27 -11.59 5.04
C VAL A 184 -13.73 -11.95 3.64
N ARG A 185 -13.04 -13.08 3.51
CA ARG A 185 -12.70 -13.67 2.21
C ARG A 185 -13.94 -14.23 1.50
N SER A 186 -13.80 -14.54 0.20
CA SER A 186 -14.86 -15.18 -0.56
C SER A 186 -15.16 -16.59 -0.04
N GLN A 187 -16.35 -17.10 -0.34
CA GLN A 187 -16.73 -18.47 0.02
C GLN A 187 -15.80 -19.53 -0.60
N VAL A 188 -15.25 -19.25 -1.79
CA VAL A 188 -14.30 -20.14 -2.46
C VAL A 188 -12.99 -20.23 -1.66
N GLU A 189 -12.40 -19.08 -1.30
CA GLU A 189 -11.19 -19.05 -0.47
C GLU A 189 -11.39 -19.70 0.91
N PHE A 190 -12.59 -19.54 1.48
CA PHE A 190 -12.94 -20.16 2.75
C PHE A 190 -13.08 -21.69 2.63
N ALA A 191 -13.66 -22.18 1.52
CA ALA A 191 -13.80 -23.60 1.26
C ALA A 191 -12.45 -24.28 0.93
N GLU A 192 -11.51 -23.54 0.32
CA GLU A 192 -10.15 -24.02 0.07
C GLU A 192 -9.34 -24.19 1.35
N GLU A 193 -9.38 -23.20 2.25
CA GLU A 193 -8.70 -23.25 3.54
C GLU A 193 -9.39 -22.32 4.54
N SER A 194 -9.86 -22.85 5.67
CA SER A 194 -10.50 -22.09 6.74
C SER A 194 -9.82 -22.31 8.09
N LEU A 195 -10.00 -21.37 9.01
CA LEU A 195 -9.63 -21.55 10.42
C LEU A 195 -10.84 -22.04 11.21
N GLU A 196 -10.63 -22.97 12.14
CA GLU A 196 -11.68 -23.40 13.04
C GLU A 196 -12.20 -22.22 13.89
N CYS A 197 -13.47 -22.30 14.31
CA CYS A 197 -14.12 -21.26 15.11
C CYS A 197 -14.18 -19.87 14.44
N THR A 198 -14.12 -19.82 13.10
CA THR A 198 -14.31 -18.58 12.33
C THR A 198 -15.60 -18.60 11.51
N ILE A 199 -16.19 -17.43 11.31
CA ILE A 199 -17.41 -17.25 10.51
C ILE A 199 -17.03 -16.61 9.18
N ASN A 200 -17.40 -17.23 8.06
CA ASN A 200 -17.23 -16.60 6.75
C ASN A 200 -18.37 -15.63 6.46
N LEU A 201 -18.04 -14.35 6.30
CA LEU A 201 -18.95 -13.34 5.81
C LEU A 201 -18.23 -12.47 4.79
N PRO A 202 -18.28 -12.83 3.50
CA PRO A 202 -17.57 -12.11 2.45
C PRO A 202 -17.83 -10.61 2.48
N LEU A 203 -16.79 -9.80 2.21
CA LEU A 203 -16.86 -8.34 2.23
C LEU A 203 -18.03 -7.77 1.43
N GLU A 204 -18.37 -8.38 0.29
CA GLU A 204 -19.49 -7.93 -0.55
C GLU A 204 -20.85 -8.06 0.15
N ASN A 205 -20.99 -9.03 1.05
CA ASN A 205 -22.25 -9.35 1.73
C ASN A 205 -22.42 -8.58 3.05
N LEU A 206 -21.43 -7.81 3.50
CA LEU A 206 -21.46 -7.15 4.81
C LEU A 206 -22.61 -6.14 4.98
N ASP A 207 -22.97 -5.37 3.93
CA ASP A 207 -24.02 -4.33 4.05
C ASP A 207 -25.38 -4.91 4.39
N GLY A 208 -25.68 -6.10 3.89
CA GLY A 208 -26.95 -6.78 4.15
C GLY A 208 -26.95 -7.63 5.42
N ASN A 209 -25.86 -7.62 6.21
CA ASN A 209 -25.67 -8.53 7.34
C ASN A 209 -25.07 -7.84 8.57
N THR A 210 -25.15 -6.51 8.67
CA THR A 210 -24.56 -5.74 9.78
C THR A 210 -25.20 -6.08 11.13
N GLU A 211 -26.48 -6.42 11.14
CA GLU A 211 -27.26 -6.84 12.31
C GLU A 211 -26.63 -8.01 13.09
N GLN A 212 -25.83 -8.87 12.43
CA GLN A 212 -25.16 -9.99 13.10
C GLN A 212 -24.09 -9.56 14.12
N PHE A 213 -23.59 -8.33 13.99
CA PHE A 213 -22.52 -7.75 14.79
C PHE A 213 -23.04 -6.85 15.91
N GLU A 214 -24.34 -6.53 15.95
CA GLU A 214 -24.91 -5.66 16.98
C GLU A 214 -24.76 -6.26 18.38
N GLY A 215 -24.25 -5.46 19.31
CA GLY A 215 -24.01 -5.87 20.70
C GLY A 215 -22.88 -6.89 20.89
N LYS A 216 -22.12 -7.22 19.84
CA LYS A 216 -21.00 -8.19 19.90
C LYS A 216 -19.67 -7.52 19.61
N THR A 217 -18.59 -8.10 20.15
CA THR A 217 -17.22 -7.77 19.76
C THR A 217 -16.81 -8.63 18.57
N ALA A 218 -16.26 -8.00 17.52
CA ALA A 218 -15.83 -8.71 16.32
C ALA A 218 -14.38 -8.42 15.93
N LEU A 219 -13.63 -9.48 15.64
CA LEU A 219 -12.31 -9.46 15.05
C LEU A 219 -12.42 -9.88 13.59
N VAL A 220 -12.08 -8.97 12.67
CA VAL A 220 -12.27 -9.20 11.25
C VAL A 220 -10.92 -9.45 10.59
N PHE A 221 -10.78 -10.53 9.83
CA PHE A 221 -9.58 -10.83 9.06
C PHE A 221 -9.92 -11.20 7.62
N CYS A 222 -8.93 -11.19 6.76
CA CYS A 222 -9.07 -11.67 5.40
C CYS A 222 -7.77 -12.32 4.92
N ASN A 223 -7.54 -12.49 3.61
CA ASN A 223 -6.30 -13.11 3.14
C ASN A 223 -5.06 -12.32 3.58
N SER A 224 -5.08 -11.01 3.32
CA SER A 224 -3.86 -10.21 3.34
C SER A 224 -3.96 -8.91 4.16
N GLY A 225 -5.16 -8.52 4.58
CA GLY A 225 -5.42 -7.37 5.46
C GLY A 225 -6.28 -6.24 4.85
N THR A 226 -6.39 -6.09 3.52
CA THR A 226 -7.18 -4.97 2.96
C THR A 226 -8.66 -5.16 3.17
N ARG A 227 -9.18 -6.37 2.92
CA ARG A 227 -10.62 -6.60 3.00
C ARG A 227 -11.11 -6.46 4.44
N SER A 228 -10.34 -6.91 5.41
CA SER A 228 -10.65 -6.75 6.84
C SER A 228 -10.58 -5.30 7.29
N HIS A 229 -9.61 -4.53 6.78
CA HIS A 229 -9.57 -3.08 7.02
C HIS A 229 -10.82 -2.37 6.47
N ILE A 230 -11.17 -2.63 5.21
CA ILE A 230 -12.38 -2.08 4.59
C ILE A 230 -13.63 -2.51 5.35
N ALA A 231 -13.75 -3.79 5.69
CA ALA A 231 -14.87 -4.34 6.45
C ALA A 231 -15.02 -3.66 7.81
N THR A 232 -13.91 -3.46 8.53
CA THR A 232 -13.90 -2.79 9.84
C THR A 232 -14.40 -1.35 9.73
N GLU A 233 -13.96 -0.60 8.73
CA GLU A 233 -14.45 0.78 8.51
C GLU A 233 -15.92 0.79 8.08
N LYS A 234 -16.33 -0.15 7.22
CA LYS A 234 -17.71 -0.28 6.75
C LYS A 234 -18.68 -0.58 7.90
N LEU A 235 -18.31 -1.50 8.79
CA LEU A 235 -19.11 -1.84 9.97
C LEU A 235 -19.20 -0.66 10.93
N LYS A 236 -18.11 0.09 11.14
CA LYS A 236 -18.14 1.33 11.93
C LYS A 236 -19.05 2.40 11.34
N GLN A 237 -19.10 2.54 10.02
CA GLN A 237 -20.02 3.46 9.36
C GLN A 237 -21.50 3.10 9.59
N HIS A 238 -21.79 1.82 9.81
CA HIS A 238 -23.13 1.33 10.17
C HIS A 238 -23.39 1.36 11.68
N GLY A 239 -22.57 2.07 12.47
CA GLY A 239 -22.77 2.24 13.92
C GLY A 239 -22.23 1.10 14.78
N ILE A 240 -21.45 0.18 14.19
CA ILE A 240 -20.89 -0.96 14.92
C ILE A 240 -19.53 -0.59 15.47
N GLU A 241 -19.49 -0.21 16.74
CA GLU A 241 -18.28 0.34 17.37
C GLU A 241 -17.27 -0.75 17.77
N ASN A 242 -17.75 -1.90 18.22
CA ASN A 242 -16.93 -3.00 18.76
C ASN A 242 -16.37 -3.93 17.68
N VAL A 243 -15.82 -3.35 16.62
CA VAL A 243 -15.19 -4.07 15.51
C VAL A 243 -13.72 -3.66 15.34
N TYR A 244 -12.86 -4.67 15.24
CA TYR A 244 -11.41 -4.52 15.15
C TYR A 244 -10.84 -5.29 13.97
N ASP A 245 -9.89 -4.69 13.27
CA ASP A 245 -9.15 -5.33 12.18
C ASP A 245 -8.10 -6.26 12.77
N LEU A 246 -8.19 -7.56 12.50
CA LEU A 246 -7.20 -8.57 12.87
C LEU A 246 -6.12 -8.73 11.78
N GLY A 247 -6.39 -8.23 10.57
CA GLY A 247 -5.45 -8.18 9.46
C GLY A 247 -5.48 -9.44 8.56
N ALA A 248 -4.31 -9.97 8.25
CA ALA A 248 -4.11 -11.06 7.29
C ALA A 248 -4.42 -12.45 7.88
N PHE A 249 -4.63 -13.43 7.01
CA PHE A 249 -4.98 -14.81 7.35
C PHE A 249 -3.92 -15.46 8.23
N SER A 250 -2.65 -15.17 7.96
CA SER A 250 -1.52 -15.67 8.75
C SER A 250 -1.57 -15.21 10.21
N ARG A 251 -2.03 -13.98 10.47
CA ARG A 251 -2.20 -13.45 11.85
C ARG A 251 -3.38 -14.10 12.55
N ALA A 252 -4.49 -14.27 11.82
CA ALA A 252 -5.65 -14.96 12.36
C ALA A 252 -5.29 -16.42 12.68
N ARG A 253 -4.54 -17.09 11.81
CA ARG A 253 -4.04 -18.45 12.04
C ARG A 253 -3.19 -18.53 13.30
N GLU A 254 -2.22 -17.63 13.46
CA GLU A 254 -1.39 -17.55 14.66
C GLU A 254 -2.22 -17.37 15.95
N LEU A 255 -3.26 -16.53 15.89
CA LEU A 255 -4.19 -16.32 17.00
C LEU A 255 -4.98 -17.59 17.33
N MET A 256 -5.57 -18.23 16.31
CA MET A 256 -6.48 -19.36 16.47
C MET A 256 -5.73 -20.66 16.83
N ASP A 257 -4.57 -20.93 16.22
CA ASP A 257 -3.74 -22.11 16.50
C ASP A 257 -3.22 -22.12 17.95
N SER A 258 -3.13 -20.94 18.57
CA SER A 258 -2.66 -20.79 19.94
C SER A 258 -3.77 -20.75 20.99
N ALA A 259 -5.04 -20.72 20.56
CA ALA A 259 -6.22 -20.66 21.43
C ALA A 259 -6.80 -22.06 21.72
N VAL A 260 -6.21 -23.10 21.13
CA VAL A 260 -6.46 -24.53 21.34
C VAL A 260 -5.31 -25.13 22.14
#